data_AF-A0A6C0B3D7-F1
#
_entry.id   AF-A0A6C0B3D7-F1
#
_cell.length_a   1.000
_cell.length_b   1.000
_cell.length_c   1.000
_cell.angle_alpha   90.00
_cell.angle_beta   90.00
_cell.angle_gamma   90.00
#
_symmetry.space_group_name_H-M   'P 1'
#
loop_
_entity.id
_entity.type
_entity.pdbx_description
1 polymer ?
#
loop_
_entity_poly.entity_id
_entity_poly.type
_entity_poly.pdbx_seq_one_letter_code
_entity_poly.pdbx_strand_id
1 'polypeptide(L)'
;MSNWENSYLKNVSCDNVVEQDIDGDFTVRGFEPTINSDSTVIFWAANPPTYNGSFSGSGLPFPNPEIAYHNSINKGRVKTIGGHYEFKIRYPNAYYVGLGSKYIEPCVHVKICQKDGTDKIKTITLGNSIPFRTLSHPNGQGNIPARNNNSFYAGRDKLPIRTQEQILRDSQFPENNNTPINFWGKSIPHP
;
A
#
# COMPACT_ATOMS: atom_id res chain seq x y z
N MET A 1 22.57 13.28 28.52
CA MET A 1 22.01 13.09 27.16
C MET A 1 21.80 14.47 26.57
N SER A 2 22.35 14.70 25.39
CA SER A 2 22.37 15.99 24.73
C SER A 2 21.04 16.31 24.03
N ASN A 3 20.73 17.59 23.87
CA ASN A 3 19.44 18.06 23.35
C ASN A 3 19.18 17.62 21.89
N TRP A 4 20.24 17.34 21.12
CA TRP A 4 20.15 16.86 19.75
C TRP A 4 19.86 15.35 19.68
N GLU A 5 20.38 14.54 20.61
CA GLU A 5 20.09 13.10 20.70
C GLU A 5 18.59 12.87 20.96
N ASN A 6 17.98 13.65 21.87
CA ASN A 6 16.53 13.58 22.14
C ASN A 6 15.67 14.05 20.95
N SER A 7 16.17 14.99 20.13
CA SER A 7 15.50 15.45 18.91
C SER A 7 15.59 14.40 17.80
N TYR A 8 16.75 13.76 17.66
CA TYR A 8 16.99 12.68 16.70
C TYR A 8 16.21 11.42 17.07
N LEU A 9 16.20 11.02 18.35
CA LEU A 9 15.46 9.86 18.85
C LEU A 9 13.94 10.10 18.89
N LYS A 10 13.45 11.35 18.97
CA LYS A 10 12.02 11.67 18.77
C LYS A 10 11.52 11.35 17.36
N ASN A 11 12.40 11.44 16.35
CA ASN A 11 12.09 11.03 14.99
C ASN A 11 12.28 9.52 14.76
N VAL A 12 12.90 8.82 15.70
CA VAL A 12 12.92 7.35 15.79
C VAL A 12 11.87 6.92 16.82
N SER A 13 10.65 7.44 16.68
CA SER A 13 9.54 6.93 17.48
C SER A 13 9.16 5.55 16.94
N CYS A 14 9.23 4.51 17.78
CA CYS A 14 8.74 3.17 17.48
C CYS A 14 7.19 3.12 17.37
N ASP A 15 6.56 4.22 16.97
CA ASP A 15 5.14 4.38 16.80
C ASP A 15 4.72 3.66 15.53
N ASN A 16 4.48 2.36 15.66
CA ASN A 16 4.00 1.44 14.63
C ASN A 16 5.09 0.95 13.67
N VAL A 17 5.90 0.01 14.14
CA VAL A 17 6.84 -0.73 13.31
C VAL A 17 6.09 -1.82 12.56
N VAL A 18 6.23 -1.81 11.24
CA VAL A 18 5.69 -2.84 10.35
C VAL A 18 6.87 -3.68 9.87
N GLU A 19 6.90 -4.95 10.26
CA GLU A 19 7.90 -5.90 9.78
C GLU A 19 7.28 -6.86 8.78
N GLN A 20 7.98 -7.09 7.67
CA GLN A 20 7.59 -8.08 6.67
C GLN A 20 8.19 -9.43 7.06
N ASP A 21 7.32 -10.44 7.15
CA ASP A 21 7.68 -11.84 7.37
C ASP A 21 8.04 -12.51 6.02
N ILE A 22 8.74 -13.64 6.08
CA ILE A 22 9.28 -14.34 4.90
C ILE A 22 8.16 -14.84 3.97
N ASP A 23 6.96 -15.10 4.52
CA ASP A 23 5.80 -15.62 3.79
C ASP A 23 4.92 -14.53 3.15
N GLY A 24 5.32 -13.25 3.22
CA GLY A 24 4.51 -12.11 2.72
C GLY A 24 3.41 -11.65 3.68
N ASP A 25 3.42 -12.20 4.89
CA ASP A 25 2.64 -11.71 6.02
C ASP A 25 3.36 -10.53 6.68
N PHE A 26 2.60 -9.61 7.26
CA PHE A 26 3.10 -8.39 7.88
C PHE A 26 2.74 -8.42 9.37
N THR A 27 3.75 -8.20 10.21
CA THR A 27 3.56 -8.05 11.65
C THR A 27 3.54 -6.57 11.99
N VAL A 28 2.39 -6.09 12.46
CA VAL A 28 2.19 -4.70 12.87
C VAL A 28 2.34 -4.62 14.38
N ARG A 29 3.35 -3.88 14.85
CA ARG A 29 3.62 -3.66 16.27
C ARG A 29 3.53 -2.18 16.58
N GLY A 30 2.71 -1.81 17.55
CA GLY A 30 2.62 -0.43 18.01
C GLY A 30 2.72 -0.33 19.52
N PHE A 31 3.13 0.85 19.97
CA PHE A 31 3.09 1.24 21.37
C PHE A 31 2.32 2.55 21.47
N GLU A 32 1.44 2.64 22.45
CA GLU A 32 0.78 3.90 22.77
C GLU A 32 0.74 4.05 24.29
N PRO A 33 1.52 5.01 24.85
CA PRO A 33 1.71 5.15 26.29
C PRO A 33 0.45 5.60 27.03
N THR A 34 -0.52 6.17 26.31
CA THR A 34 -1.77 6.69 26.89
C THR A 34 -2.85 5.62 27.06
N ILE A 35 -2.55 4.35 26.74
CA ILE A 35 -3.52 3.24 26.78
C ILE A 35 -3.31 2.34 28.00
N ASN A 36 -4.41 2.09 28.71
CA ASN A 36 -4.48 1.08 29.77
C ASN A 36 -4.15 -0.33 29.26
N SER A 37 -3.53 -1.14 30.11
CA SER A 37 -3.07 -2.52 29.87
C SER A 37 -4.14 -3.52 29.42
N ASP A 38 -5.42 -3.15 29.38
CA ASP A 38 -6.55 -4.03 29.05
C ASP A 38 -7.45 -3.47 27.92
N SER A 39 -6.94 -2.50 27.16
CA SER A 39 -7.72 -1.88 26.10
C SER A 39 -7.82 -2.81 24.89
N THR A 40 -8.94 -2.72 24.18
CA THR A 40 -9.16 -3.55 22.99
C THR A 40 -8.77 -2.76 21.75
N VAL A 41 -7.84 -3.31 20.98
CA VAL A 41 -7.45 -2.79 19.67
C VAL A 41 -8.19 -3.58 18.61
N ILE A 42 -8.99 -2.89 17.80
CA ILE A 42 -9.69 -3.46 16.66
C ILE A 42 -8.93 -3.03 15.42
N PHE A 43 -8.56 -3.98 14.57
CA PHE A 43 -7.88 -3.67 13.31
C PHE A 43 -8.64 -4.23 12.13
N TRP A 44 -8.57 -3.52 11.00
CA TRP A 44 -9.09 -4.00 9.73
C TRP A 44 -8.27 -3.44 8.57
N ALA A 45 -8.10 -4.26 7.54
CA ALA A 45 -7.49 -3.87 6.28
C ALA A 45 -8.22 -4.55 5.11
N ALA A 46 -7.94 -4.08 3.90
CA ALA A 46 -8.49 -4.67 2.69
C ALA A 46 -8.01 -6.12 2.51
N ASN A 47 -8.73 -6.89 1.71
CA ASN A 47 -8.28 -8.20 1.27
C ASN A 47 -6.93 -8.11 0.51
N PRO A 48 -6.14 -9.19 0.47
CA PRO A 48 -4.95 -9.25 -0.36
C PRO A 48 -5.26 -9.08 -1.84
N PRO A 49 -4.28 -8.64 -2.65
CA PRO A 49 -4.42 -8.57 -4.09
C PRO A 49 -4.69 -9.96 -4.71
N THR A 50 -5.53 -10.00 -5.73
CA THR A 50 -5.81 -11.22 -6.49
C THR A 50 -4.75 -11.43 -7.57
N TYR A 51 -4.10 -12.59 -7.58
CA TYR A 51 -3.13 -12.96 -8.61
C TYR A 51 -3.73 -14.00 -9.55
N ASN A 52 -4.35 -13.51 -10.63
CA ASN A 52 -4.86 -14.29 -11.75
C ASN A 52 -3.79 -14.46 -12.85
N GLY A 53 -4.11 -15.23 -13.90
CA GLY A 53 -3.18 -15.53 -15.00
C GLY A 53 -2.92 -14.39 -16.00
N SER A 54 -3.53 -13.20 -15.85
CA SER A 54 -3.39 -12.10 -16.81
C SER A 54 -3.02 -10.78 -16.14
N PHE A 55 -2.25 -9.94 -16.84
CA PHE A 55 -1.88 -8.60 -16.35
C PHE A 55 -3.11 -7.76 -15.97
N SER A 56 -4.12 -7.76 -16.84
CA SER A 56 -5.33 -6.95 -16.68
C SER A 56 -6.30 -7.51 -15.63
N GLY A 57 -6.15 -8.76 -15.21
CA GLY A 57 -7.02 -9.40 -14.23
C GLY A 57 -6.44 -9.47 -12.82
N SER A 58 -5.20 -9.00 -12.62
CA SER A 58 -4.42 -9.30 -11.42
C SER A 58 -3.91 -8.04 -10.73
N GLY A 59 -4.04 -8.00 -9.40
CA GLY A 59 -3.54 -6.90 -8.57
C GLY A 59 -4.30 -5.59 -8.71
N LEU A 60 -5.53 -5.62 -9.25
CA LEU A 60 -6.37 -4.44 -9.39
C LEU A 60 -6.86 -3.94 -8.03
N PRO A 61 -6.83 -2.62 -7.75
CA PRO A 61 -7.43 -2.06 -6.55
C PRO A 61 -8.94 -2.35 -6.49
N PHE A 62 -9.47 -2.50 -5.28
CA PHE A 62 -10.91 -2.71 -5.10
C PHE A 62 -11.71 -1.46 -5.47
N PRO A 63 -12.93 -1.61 -6.01
CA PRO A 63 -13.73 -0.47 -6.47
C PRO A 63 -14.25 0.42 -5.34
N ASN A 64 -14.44 -0.15 -4.14
CA ASN A 64 -14.94 0.56 -2.96
C ASN A 64 -14.56 -0.19 -1.66
N PRO A 65 -14.71 0.44 -0.48
CA PRO A 65 -14.43 -0.19 0.80
C PRO A 65 -15.32 -1.39 1.12
N GLU A 66 -16.58 -1.39 0.68
CA GLU A 66 -17.52 -2.48 0.92
C GLU A 66 -16.99 -3.79 0.36
N ILE A 67 -16.52 -3.77 -0.89
CA ILE A 67 -15.88 -4.92 -1.54
C ILE A 67 -14.50 -5.20 -0.95
N ALA A 68 -13.70 -4.16 -0.66
CA ALA A 68 -12.35 -4.32 -0.12
C ALA A 68 -12.34 -5.06 1.22
N TYR A 69 -13.32 -4.77 2.08
CA TYR A 69 -13.44 -5.37 3.42
C TYR A 69 -14.38 -6.57 3.48
N HIS A 70 -15.10 -6.86 2.39
CA HIS A 70 -16.04 -7.98 2.34
C HIS A 70 -15.33 -9.30 2.64
N ASN A 71 -15.75 -9.94 3.73
CA ASN A 71 -15.13 -11.15 4.27
C ASN A 71 -13.59 -11.10 4.36
N SER A 72 -13.03 -9.91 4.65
CA SER A 72 -11.58 -9.75 4.75
C SER A 72 -10.99 -10.64 5.83
N ILE A 73 -9.90 -11.35 5.50
CA ILE A 73 -9.09 -12.09 6.47
C ILE A 73 -8.29 -11.15 7.37
N ASN A 74 -8.06 -9.91 6.93
CA ASN A 74 -7.28 -8.90 7.63
C ASN A 74 -8.15 -8.09 8.59
N LYS A 75 -8.96 -8.76 9.41
CA LYS A 75 -9.79 -8.12 10.44
C LYS A 75 -9.71 -8.88 11.74
N GLY A 76 -9.65 -8.18 12.85
CA GLY A 76 -9.54 -8.83 14.14
C GLY A 76 -9.54 -7.87 15.32
N ARG A 77 -9.34 -8.46 16.49
CA ARG A 77 -9.19 -7.72 17.74
C ARG A 77 -8.04 -8.31 18.55
N VAL A 78 -7.22 -7.45 19.14
CA VAL A 78 -6.16 -7.83 20.09
C VAL A 78 -6.28 -6.98 21.35
N LYS A 79 -5.87 -7.53 22.49
CA LYS A 79 -5.75 -6.76 23.71
C LYS A 79 -4.38 -6.10 23.76
N THR A 80 -4.31 -4.90 24.30
CA THR A 80 -3.00 -4.32 24.64
C THR A 80 -2.39 -5.05 25.83
N ILE A 81 -1.06 -5.08 25.93
CA ILE A 81 -0.33 -5.51 27.13
C ILE A 81 0.62 -4.37 27.47
N GLY A 82 0.35 -3.63 28.54
CA GLY A 82 1.15 -2.47 28.92
C GLY A 82 1.27 -1.40 27.83
N GLY A 83 0.19 -1.16 27.07
CA GLY A 83 0.17 -0.18 25.96
C GLY A 83 0.75 -0.69 24.63
N HIS A 84 1.30 -1.90 24.60
CA HIS A 84 1.78 -2.55 23.38
C HIS A 84 0.68 -3.37 22.72
N TYR A 85 0.66 -3.40 21.39
CA TYR A 85 -0.17 -4.31 20.61
C TYR A 85 0.62 -4.87 19.43
N GLU A 86 0.32 -6.13 19.10
CA GLU A 86 0.90 -6.85 17.98
C GLU A 86 -0.18 -7.68 17.30
N PHE A 87 -0.20 -7.66 15.97
CA PHE A 87 -1.04 -8.54 15.17
C PHE A 87 -0.41 -8.79 13.79
N LYS A 88 -0.78 -9.93 13.20
CA LYS A 88 -0.37 -10.31 11.84
C LYS A 88 -1.49 -10.06 10.84
N ILE A 89 -1.15 -9.54 9.67
CA ILE A 89 -2.05 -9.36 8.52
C ILE A 89 -1.35 -9.80 7.24
N ARG A 90 -2.13 -10.19 6.24
CA ARG A 90 -1.62 -10.35 4.87
C ARG A 90 -1.55 -8.99 4.19
N TYR A 91 -0.59 -8.79 3.29
CA TYR A 91 -0.46 -7.52 2.56
C TYR A 91 -1.80 -7.10 1.92
N PRO A 92 -2.42 -5.99 2.36
CA PRO A 92 -3.70 -5.58 1.82
C PRO A 92 -3.52 -4.94 0.45
N ASN A 93 -4.55 -5.04 -0.38
CA ASN A 93 -4.59 -4.32 -1.65
C ASN A 93 -5.07 -2.88 -1.47
N ALA A 94 -4.82 -2.05 -2.48
CA ALA A 94 -5.39 -0.71 -2.57
C ALA A 94 -6.90 -0.76 -2.88
N TYR A 95 -7.59 0.35 -2.66
CA TYR A 95 -9.00 0.49 -3.00
C TYR A 95 -9.37 1.95 -3.29
N TYR A 96 -10.51 2.15 -3.93
CA TYR A 96 -11.04 3.47 -4.22
C TYR A 96 -12.12 3.90 -3.23
N VAL A 97 -12.28 5.21 -3.05
CA VAL A 97 -13.39 5.82 -2.31
C VAL A 97 -13.97 6.99 -3.10
N GLY A 98 -15.15 7.47 -2.71
CA GLY A 98 -15.82 8.59 -3.38
C GLY A 98 -16.11 8.29 -4.85
N LEU A 99 -16.71 7.12 -5.14
CA LEU A 99 -17.09 6.68 -6.49
C LEU A 99 -15.90 6.57 -7.46
N GLY A 100 -14.73 6.16 -6.99
CA GLY A 100 -13.53 6.02 -7.84
C GLY A 100 -12.64 7.25 -7.90
N SER A 101 -13.03 8.37 -7.27
CA SER A 101 -12.27 9.63 -7.36
C SER A 101 -11.01 9.66 -6.50
N LYS A 102 -11.01 8.96 -5.36
CA LYS A 102 -9.89 8.97 -4.42
C LYS A 102 -9.30 7.58 -4.29
N TYR A 103 -8.01 7.49 -4.55
CA TYR A 103 -7.22 6.28 -4.39
C TYR A 103 -6.70 6.17 -2.96
N ILE A 104 -6.85 5.00 -2.35
CA ILE A 104 -6.30 4.67 -1.03
C ILE A 104 -5.26 3.56 -1.22
N GLU A 105 -4.02 3.89 -0.84
CA GLU A 105 -2.89 2.95 -0.85
C GLU A 105 -3.07 1.83 0.18
N PRO A 106 -2.33 0.70 0.04
CA PRO A 106 -2.33 -0.39 1.00
C PRO A 106 -2.14 0.09 2.44
N CYS A 107 -3.18 -0.03 3.25
CA CYS A 107 -3.19 0.46 4.62
C CYS A 107 -3.96 -0.48 5.55
N VAL A 108 -3.63 -0.36 6.84
CA VAL A 108 -4.39 -0.96 7.93
C VAL A 108 -4.94 0.14 8.82
N HIS A 109 -6.20 -0.01 9.20
CA HIS A 109 -6.85 0.85 10.17
C HIS A 109 -6.83 0.18 11.53
N VAL A 110 -6.50 0.96 12.55
CA VAL A 110 -6.40 0.52 13.93
C VAL A 110 -7.27 1.46 14.76
N LYS A 111 -8.31 0.89 15.38
CA LYS A 111 -9.16 1.58 16.35
C LYS A 111 -8.82 1.10 17.74
N ILE A 112 -8.57 2.05 18.63
CA ILE A 112 -8.23 1.76 20.03
C ILE A 112 -9.45 2.09 20.87
N CYS A 113 -10.04 1.07 21.50
CA CYS A 113 -11.21 1.20 22.36
C CYS A 113 -10.78 1.17 23.83
N GLN A 114 -10.98 2.30 24.51
CA GLN A 114 -10.74 2.49 25.94
C GLN A 114 -12.08 2.66 26.66
N LYS A 115 -12.17 2.25 27.94
CA LYS A 115 -13.41 2.40 28.73
C LYS A 115 -13.80 3.87 28.97
N ASP A 116 -12.81 4.75 29.11
CA ASP A 116 -12.99 6.16 29.49
C ASP A 116 -12.40 7.15 28.47
N GLY A 117 -12.00 6.66 27.29
CA GLY A 117 -11.28 7.43 26.28
C GLY A 117 -12.10 7.72 25.02
N THR A 118 -11.59 8.62 24.18
CA THR A 118 -12.15 8.84 22.84
C THR A 118 -11.65 7.76 21.88
N ASP A 119 -12.58 7.12 21.19
CA ASP A 119 -12.28 6.18 20.12
C ASP A 119 -11.51 6.88 19.00
N LYS A 120 -10.21 6.62 18.89
CA LYS A 120 -9.35 7.14 17.81
C LYS A 120 -9.07 6.04 16.79
N ILE A 121 -9.22 6.39 15.51
CA ILE A 121 -8.85 5.54 14.38
C ILE A 121 -7.53 6.07 13.82
N LYS A 122 -6.50 5.24 13.87
CA LYS A 122 -5.21 5.49 13.22
C LYS A 122 -5.15 4.67 11.94
N THR A 123 -4.66 5.28 10.86
CA THR A 123 -4.40 4.57 9.60
C THR A 123 -2.90 4.47 9.42
N ILE A 124 -2.41 3.26 9.20
CA ILE A 124 -0.99 2.95 8.99
C ILE A 124 -0.84 2.51 7.54
N THR A 125 -0.09 3.25 6.76
CA THR A 125 0.24 2.88 5.36
C THR A 125 1.34 1.83 5.39
N LEU A 126 1.12 0.70 4.71
CA LEU A 126 2.03 -0.46 4.75
C LEU A 126 3.00 -0.48 3.56
N GLY A 127 2.74 0.31 2.52
CA GLY A 127 3.64 0.49 1.38
C GLY A 127 2.90 0.83 0.10
N ASN A 128 3.58 0.58 -1.01
CA ASN A 128 3.11 0.93 -2.35
C ASN A 128 2.22 -0.18 -2.93
N SER A 129 1.13 0.24 -3.57
CA SER A 129 0.32 -0.66 -4.40
C SER A 129 1.07 -1.21 -5.60
N ILE A 130 0.53 -2.29 -6.18
CA ILE A 130 1.05 -2.86 -7.42
C ILE A 130 1.05 -1.79 -8.54
N PRO A 131 2.21 -1.51 -9.15
CA PRO A 131 2.36 -0.48 -10.18
C PRO A 131 1.41 -0.61 -11.37
N PHE A 132 0.93 0.54 -11.87
CA PHE A 132 0.11 0.64 -13.08
C PHE A 132 -1.16 -0.24 -13.08
N ARG A 133 -1.73 -0.49 -11.90
CA ARG A 133 -3.03 -1.14 -11.73
C ARG A 133 -4.17 -0.16 -11.46
N THR A 134 -3.85 1.14 -11.42
CA THR A 134 -4.81 2.21 -11.17
C THR A 134 -5.68 2.50 -12.39
N LEU A 135 -6.93 2.93 -12.16
CA LEU A 135 -7.88 3.35 -13.20
C LEU A 135 -7.34 4.51 -14.07
N SER A 136 -6.55 5.39 -13.46
CA SER A 136 -5.89 6.52 -14.12
C SER A 136 -4.36 6.32 -14.11
N HIS A 137 -3.68 6.98 -15.05
CA HIS A 137 -2.22 7.00 -15.04
C HIS A 137 -1.73 7.63 -13.72
N PRO A 138 -0.71 7.06 -13.04
CA PRO A 138 -0.16 7.67 -11.83
C PRO A 138 0.33 9.08 -12.13
N ASN A 139 -0.33 10.07 -11.53
CA ASN A 139 -0.04 11.47 -11.78
C ASN A 139 1.10 11.94 -10.87
N GLY A 140 2.26 12.25 -11.45
CA GLY A 140 3.30 13.05 -10.78
C GLY A 140 3.92 12.46 -9.52
N GLN A 141 3.81 11.14 -9.30
CA GLN A 141 4.57 10.48 -8.23
C GLN A 141 6.04 10.36 -8.66
N GLY A 142 6.90 11.18 -8.05
CA GLY A 142 8.34 11.22 -8.37
C GLY A 142 8.61 11.71 -9.79
N ASN A 143 9.41 10.94 -10.54
CA ASN A 143 9.82 11.27 -11.91
C ASN A 143 8.83 10.80 -12.98
N ILE A 144 7.65 10.30 -12.60
CA ILE A 144 6.65 9.78 -13.55
C ILE A 144 5.95 10.95 -14.26
N PRO A 145 5.96 10.99 -15.60
CA PRO A 145 5.30 12.06 -16.35
C PRO A 145 3.78 12.04 -16.11
N ALA A 146 3.22 13.16 -15.68
CA ALA A 146 1.77 13.30 -15.55
C ALA A 146 1.12 13.33 -16.95
N ARG A 147 0.00 12.62 -17.12
CA ARG A 147 -0.81 12.68 -18.36
C ARG A 147 -1.69 13.93 -18.37
N ASN A 148 -1.07 15.10 -18.42
CA ASN A 148 -1.75 16.41 -18.35
C ASN A 148 -2.13 16.99 -19.72
N ASN A 149 -1.47 16.56 -20.80
CA ASN A 149 -1.71 17.07 -22.15
C ASN A 149 -1.35 16.01 -23.22
N ASN A 150 -1.61 16.35 -24.48
CA ASN A 150 -1.36 15.46 -25.63
C ASN A 150 0.14 15.19 -25.85
N SER A 151 1.02 16.10 -25.42
CA SER A 151 2.48 15.93 -25.51
C SER A 151 3.00 14.80 -24.61
N PHE A 152 2.19 14.24 -23.71
CA PHE A 152 2.48 13.02 -22.98
C PHE A 152 2.89 11.84 -23.89
N TYR A 153 2.41 11.82 -25.15
CA TYR A 153 2.75 10.78 -26.12
C TYR A 153 3.92 11.14 -27.05
N ALA A 154 4.49 12.35 -26.94
CA ALA A 154 5.55 12.82 -27.82
C ALA A 154 6.84 11.98 -27.69
N GLY A 155 7.52 11.73 -28.81
CA GLY A 155 8.81 11.02 -28.85
C GLY A 155 8.72 9.50 -28.75
N ARG A 156 7.51 8.93 -28.60
CA ARG A 156 7.31 7.46 -28.58
C ARG A 156 7.65 6.79 -29.91
N ASP A 157 7.50 7.52 -31.01
CA ASP A 157 7.89 7.15 -32.37
C ASP A 157 9.39 6.93 -32.55
N LYS A 158 10.22 7.48 -31.64
CA LYS A 158 11.69 7.39 -31.69
C LYS A 158 12.26 6.34 -30.74
N LEU A 159 11.40 5.64 -30.00
CA LEU A 159 11.85 4.62 -29.06
C LEU A 159 12.34 3.37 -29.82
N PRO A 160 13.43 2.74 -29.38
CA PRO A 160 13.91 1.50 -30.00
C PRO A 160 12.83 0.41 -29.90
N ILE A 161 12.78 -0.47 -30.89
CA ILE A 161 11.80 -1.57 -30.96
C ILE A 161 12.20 -2.68 -29.98
N ARG A 162 11.22 -3.23 -29.26
CA ARG A 162 11.41 -4.43 -28.43
C ARG A 162 11.16 -5.71 -29.19
N THR A 163 11.86 -6.78 -28.78
CA THR A 163 11.48 -8.14 -29.16
C THR A 163 10.30 -8.62 -28.30
N GLN A 164 9.62 -9.69 -28.75
CA GLN A 164 8.56 -10.32 -27.96
C GLN A 164 9.06 -10.83 -26.60
N GLU A 165 10.30 -11.35 -26.54
CA GLU A 165 10.91 -11.75 -25.26
C GLU A 165 11.12 -10.56 -24.33
N GLN A 166 11.62 -9.43 -24.84
CA GLN A 166 11.82 -8.22 -24.04
C GLN A 166 10.49 -7.72 -23.45
N ILE A 167 9.40 -7.77 -24.22
CA ILE A 167 8.08 -7.40 -23.71
C ILE A 167 7.64 -8.30 -22.56
N LEU A 168 7.84 -9.62 -22.68
CA LEU A 168 7.47 -10.57 -21.63
C LEU A 168 8.29 -10.36 -20.36
N ARG A 169 9.61 -10.15 -20.49
CA ARG A 169 10.51 -9.87 -19.35
C ARG A 169 10.23 -8.52 -18.71
N ASP A 170 10.02 -7.47 -19.50
CA ASP A 170 9.75 -6.11 -19.01
C ASP A 170 8.37 -6.00 -18.36
N SER A 171 7.40 -6.83 -18.77
CA SER A 171 6.03 -6.83 -18.24
C SER A 171 5.84 -7.81 -17.08
N GLN A 172 6.91 -8.47 -16.62
CA GLN A 172 6.85 -9.39 -15.48
C GLN A 172 6.36 -8.67 -14.22
N PHE A 173 5.66 -9.40 -13.35
CA PHE A 173 5.24 -8.85 -12.07
C PHE A 173 6.48 -8.46 -11.26
N PRO A 174 6.51 -7.25 -10.68
CA PRO A 174 7.68 -6.80 -9.96
C PRO A 174 7.76 -7.51 -8.60
N GLU A 175 8.96 -7.93 -8.21
CA GLU A 175 9.20 -8.50 -6.87
C GLU A 175 8.99 -7.45 -5.76
N ASN A 176 9.26 -6.19 -6.08
CA ASN A 176 9.01 -5.04 -5.22
C ASN A 176 8.01 -4.10 -5.90
N ASN A 177 6.96 -3.67 -5.21
CA ASN A 177 5.92 -2.76 -5.73
C ASN A 177 6.43 -1.32 -5.92
N ASN A 178 7.45 -1.12 -6.74
CA ASN A 178 7.98 0.19 -7.11
C ASN A 178 7.47 0.58 -8.49
N THR A 179 6.82 1.73 -8.60
CA THR A 179 6.31 2.22 -9.88
C THR A 179 7.46 2.77 -10.73
N PRO A 180 7.83 2.13 -11.87
CA PRO A 180 8.88 2.66 -12.72
C PRO A 180 8.47 3.98 -13.39
N ILE A 181 9.48 4.79 -13.76
CA ILE A 181 9.31 6.08 -14.43
C ILE A 181 8.48 5.96 -15.72
N ASN A 182 8.70 4.87 -16.46
CA ASN A 182 8.03 4.60 -17.73
C ASN A 182 7.49 3.18 -17.72
N PHE A 183 6.16 3.05 -17.67
CA PHE A 183 5.46 1.77 -17.81
C PHE A 183 5.69 1.10 -19.17
N TRP A 184 5.63 1.91 -20.23
CA TRP A 184 5.64 1.42 -21.59
C TRP A 184 7.04 1.04 -22.05
N GLY A 185 8.09 1.54 -21.39
CA GLY A 185 9.46 1.27 -21.75
C GLY A 185 9.76 1.72 -23.18
N LYS A 186 10.12 0.77 -24.03
CA LYS A 186 10.52 0.91 -25.44
C LYS A 186 9.35 0.61 -26.41
N SER A 187 9.51 0.88 -27.70
CA SER A 187 8.43 0.66 -28.69
C SER A 187 8.09 -0.83 -28.86
N ILE A 188 6.88 -1.12 -29.30
CA ILE A 188 6.35 -2.47 -29.57
C ILE A 188 6.78 -2.87 -31.00
N PRO A 189 7.04 -4.16 -31.30
CA PRO A 189 7.26 -4.57 -32.69
C PRO A 189 6.01 -4.25 -33.54
N HIS A 190 6.23 -3.53 -34.64
CA HIS A 190 5.20 -3.36 -35.66
C HIS A 190 5.18 -4.60 -36.56
N PRO A 191 3.99 -5.09 -36.95
CA PRO A 191 3.86 -6.09 -38.02
C PRO A 191 4.32 -5.54 -39.37
#